data_AF-A0A497BVA5-F1
#
_entry.id   AF-A0A497BVA5-F1
#
_cell.length_a   1.000
_cell.length_b   1.000
_cell.length_c   1.000
_cell.angle_alpha   90.00
_cell.angle_beta   90.00
_cell.angle_gamma   90.00
#
_symmetry.space_group_name_H-M   'P 1'
#
loop_
_entity.id
_entity.type
_entity.pdbx_description
1 polymer ?
#
loop_
_entity_poly.entity_id
_entity_poly.type
_entity_poly.pdbx_seq_one_letter_code
_entity_poly.pdbx_strand_id
1 'polypeptide(L)' 'MELYSIRLHLEPNPGGIYTITSPDVPGLVTEGRTPDEILTNVQDALAALMEAWEELGMDGYHHTDN' A
#
# COMPACT_ATOMS: atom_id res chain seq x y z
N MET A 1 17.39 -4.44 -10.05
CA MET A 1 16.21 -4.74 -9.21
C MET A 1 16.52 -4.16 -7.85
N GLU A 2 15.99 -2.98 -7.58
CA GLU A 2 16.17 -2.34 -6.28
C GLU A 2 15.21 -3.02 -5.30
N LEU A 3 15.76 -3.60 -4.23
CA LEU A 3 14.97 -4.14 -3.13
C LEU A 3 14.69 -3.01 -2.15
N TYR A 4 13.44 -2.58 -2.08
CA TYR A 4 12.98 -1.63 -1.08
C TYR A 4 12.39 -2.37 0.11
N SER A 5 12.83 -2.01 1.32
CA SER A 5 12.26 -2.50 2.57
C SER A 5 11.62 -1.34 3.30
N ILE A 6 10.32 -1.44 3.56
CA ILE A 6 9.56 -0.46 4.34
C ILE A 6 9.25 -1.04 5.71
N ARG A 7 9.12 -0.18 6.74
CA ARG A 7 8.69 -0.64 8.06
C ARG A 7 7.19 -0.80 8.07
N LEU A 8 6.73 -1.95 8.53
CA LEU A 8 5.33 -2.23 8.79
C LEU A 8 5.09 -2.26 10.28
N HIS A 9 4.05 -1.55 10.71
CA HIS A 9 3.58 -1.52 12.09
C HIS A 9 2.30 -2.32 12.16
N LEU A 10 2.31 -3.40 12.94
CA LEU A 10 1.17 -4.27 13.16
C LEU A 10 0.58 -3.95 14.53
N GLU A 11 -0.61 -3.36 14.54
CA GLU A 11 -1.34 -3.01 15.75
C GLU A 11 -2.51 -3.99 15.95
N PRO A 12 -2.56 -4.73 17.07
CA PRO A 12 -3.64 -5.67 17.32
C PRO A 12 -4.96 -4.93 17.64
N ASN A 13 -6.01 -5.20 16.86
CA ASN A 13 -7.32 -4.58 17.04
C ASN A 13 -8.29 -5.52 17.81
N PRO A 14 -9.28 -4.99 18.55
CA PRO A 14 -10.26 -5.80 19.26
C PRO A 14 -11.18 -6.48 18.23
N GLY A 15 -10.86 -7.73 17.92
CA GLY A 15 -11.45 -8.49 16.81
C GLY A 15 -10.53 -9.57 16.25
N GLY A 16 -9.26 -9.61 16.68
CA GLY A 16 -8.28 -10.60 16.20
C GLY A 16 -7.76 -10.30 14.81
N ILE A 17 -7.90 -9.05 14.36
CA ILE A 17 -7.33 -8.52 13.13
C ILE A 17 -6.18 -7.59 13.54
N TYR A 18 -5.09 -7.64 12.78
CA TYR A 18 -4.00 -6.68 12.91
C TYR A 18 -4.24 -5.55 11.92
N THR A 19 -4.17 -4.32 12.39
CA THR A 19 -4.10 -3.13 11.56
C THR A 19 -2.65 -2.93 11.18
N ILE A 20 -2.36 -2.90 9.88
CA ILE A 20 -1.02 -2.76 9.34
C ILE A 20 -0.90 -1.38 8.73
N THR A 21 0.11 -0.64 9.18
CA THR A 21 0.39 0.71 8.70
C THR A 21 1.87 0.87 8.45
N SER A 22 2.25 1.81 7.59
CA SER A 22 3.66 2.14 7.40
C SER A 22 3.92 3.63 7.64
N PRO A 23 4.88 3.99 8.50
CA PRO A 23 5.31 5.38 8.63
C PRO A 23 6.13 5.86 7.43
N ASP A 24 6.72 4.94 6.66
CA ASP A 24 7.51 5.26 5.47
C ASP A 24 6.62 5.52 4.24
N VAL A 25 5.43 4.91 4.19
CA VAL A 25 4.46 5.07 3.10
C VAL A 25 3.19 5.74 3.63
N PRO A 26 3.11 7.08 3.64
CA PRO A 26 1.92 7.78 4.09
C PRO A 26 0.72 7.44 3.19
N GLY A 27 -0.36 6.97 3.82
CA GLY A 27 -1.56 6.48 3.13
C GLY A 27 -1.67 4.95 3.04
N LEU A 28 -0.60 4.21 3.35
CA LEU A 28 -0.65 2.75 3.41
C LEU A 28 -1.28 2.29 4.73
N VAL A 29 -2.53 1.86 4.65
CA VAL A 29 -3.28 1.27 5.76
C VAL A 29 -3.97 0.01 5.25
N THR A 30 -3.67 -1.13 5.86
CA THR A 30 -4.28 -2.42 5.54
C THR A 30 -4.66 -3.18 6.79
N GLU A 31 -5.43 -4.25 6.64
CA GLU A 31 -5.90 -5.09 7.73
C GLU A 31 -5.62 -6.55 7.38
N GLY A 32 -5.28 -7.38 8.37
CA GLY A 32 -5.09 -8.80 8.11
C GLY A 32 -4.94 -9.63 9.37
N ARG A 33 -5.24 -10.93 9.25
CA ARG A 33 -5.19 -11.89 10.36
C ARG A 33 -3.97 -12.79 10.29
N THR A 34 -3.54 -13.13 9.09
CA THR A 34 -2.40 -14.03 8.84
C THR A 34 -1.30 -13.27 8.09
N PRO A 35 -0.02 -13.64 8.27
CA PRO A 35 1.08 -12.96 7.58
C PRO A 35 0.96 -13.00 6.05
N ASP A 36 0.39 -14.06 5.48
CA ASP A 36 0.16 -14.21 4.04
C ASP A 36 -0.91 -13.22 3.52
N GLU A 37 -2.03 -13.11 4.24
CA GLU A 37 -3.10 -12.14 3.94
C GLU A 37 -2.58 -10.71 4.08
N ILE A 38 -1.80 -10.43 5.13
CA ILE A 38 -1.17 -9.13 5.37
C ILE A 38 -0.27 -8.75 4.19
N LEU A 39 0.62 -9.65 3.76
CA LEU A 39 1.52 -9.41 2.64
C LEU A 39 0.75 -9.16 1.33
N THR A 40 -0.32 -9.90 1.10
CA THR A 40 -1.17 -9.74 -0.09
C THR A 40 -1.85 -8.37 -0.07
N ASN A 41 -2.49 -8.00 1.04
CA ASN A 41 -3.18 -6.72 1.19
C ASN A 41 -2.21 -5.54 1.12
N VAL A 42 -1.03 -5.66 1.72
CA VAL A 42 0.02 -4.62 1.64
C VAL A 42 0.51 -4.44 0.21
N GLN A 43 0.75 -5.53 -0.54
CA GLN A 43 1.18 -5.43 -1.93
C GLN A 43 0.12 -4.77 -2.82
N ASP A 44 -1.15 -5.13 -2.65
CA ASP A 44 -2.27 -4.56 -3.39
C ASP A 44 -2.42 -3.06 -3.09
N ALA A 45 -2.44 -2.69 -1.80
CA ALA A 45 -2.53 -1.29 -1.39
C ALA A 45 -1.31 -0.46 -1.84
N LEU A 46 -0.11 -1.05 -1.83
CA LEU A 46 1.09 -0.40 -2.33
C LEU A 46 1.03 -0.20 -3.84
N ALA A 47 0.54 -1.19 -4.61
CA ALA A 47 0.35 -1.06 -6.05
C ALA A 47 -0.61 0.10 -6.38
N ALA A 48 -1.76 0.14 -5.71
CA ALA A 48 -2.72 1.23 -5.87
C ALA A 48 -2.13 2.60 -5.51
N LEU A 49 -1.31 2.68 -4.46
CA LEU A 49 -0.60 3.91 -4.09
C LEU A 49 0.44 4.32 -5.11
N MET A 50 1.18 3.36 -5.68
CA MET A 50 2.14 3.64 -6.75
C MET A 50 1.43 4.14 -8.01
N GLU A 51 0.32 3.52 -8.40
CA GLU A 51 -0.51 4.00 -9.51
C GLU A 51 -1.05 5.41 -9.22
N ALA A 52 -1.55 5.67 -8.01
CA ALA A 52 -2.01 6.99 -7.61
C ALA A 52 -0.89 8.04 -7.59
N TRP A 53 0.31 7.68 -7.15
CA TRP A 53 1.48 8.58 -7.18
C TRP A 53 2.02 8.80 -8.58
N GLU A 54 1.94 7.79 -9.45
CA GLU A 54 2.25 7.92 -10.87
C GLU A 54 1.22 8.86 -11.53
N GLU A 55 -0.07 8.73 -11.22
CA GLU A 55 -1.12 9.63 -11.70
C GLU A 55 -0.94 11.07 -11.16
N LEU A 56 -0.70 11.23 -9.85
CA LEU A 56 -0.46 12.53 -9.18
C LEU A 56 0.89 13.18 -9.55
N GLY A 57 1.88 12.38 -9.95
CA GLY A 57 3.15 12.86 -10.46
C GLY A 57 3.10 13.17 -11.95
N MET A 58 2.03 12.77 -12.63
CA MET A 58 1.88 12.80 -14.08
C MET A 58 0.57 13.49 -14.48
N ASP A 59 0.30 14.66 -13.91
CA ASP A 59 -0.50 15.71 -14.55
C ASP A 59 0.23 16.20 -15.83
N GLY A 60 0.39 15.37 -16.86
CA GLY A 60 1.28 15.72 -17.97
C GLY A 60 1.19 14.96 -19.28
N TYR A 61 0.52 13.81 -19.41
CA TYR A 61 0.32 13.21 -20.73
C TYR A 61 -1.08 12.61 -20.90
N HIS A 62 -1.97 13.53 -21.26
CA HIS A 62 -3.05 13.35 -22.21
C HIS A 62 -2.95 12.07 -23.07
N HIS A 63 -3.95 11.19 -22.95
CA HIS A 63 -4.50 10.52 -24.11
C HIS A 63 -6.03 10.55 -24.01
N THR A 64 -6.62 11.70 -24.34
CA THR A 64 -7.75 11.60 -25.25
C THR A 64 -7.15 11.10 -26.57
N ASP A 65 -7.49 9.87 -26.95
CA ASP A 65 -7.95 9.59 -28.31
C ASP A 65 -8.52 8.17 -28.38
N ASN A 66 -9.64 8.12 -29.10
CA ASN A 66 -10.37 6.99 -29.68
C ASN A 66 -11.37 6.19 -28.83
#